data_AF-A0A3S0J786-F1
#
_entry.id   AF-A0A3S0J786-F1
#
_cell.length_a   1.000
_cell.length_b   1.000
_cell.length_c   1.000
_cell.angle_alpha   90.00
_cell.angle_beta   90.00
_cell.angle_gamma   90.00
#
_symmetry.space_group_name_H-M   'P 1'
#
loop_
_entity.id
_entity.type
_entity.pdbx_description
1 polymer ?
#
loop_
_entity_poly.entity_id
_entity_poly.type
_entity_poly.pdbx_seq_one_letter_code
_entity_poly.pdbx_strand_id
1 'polypeptide(L)'
;MKSQLADILQLLNEALEAIGQPAIQNNPAFIQNPGFSNSEYCMAFELAGAESNSLHLAWTISSDGISFFIDRANEIPEWSYEYVIKHPTAFQQVVIALFTSWILIEHKGRRTIIRLFGEDGKQSNQFSYTQGIGLNFLQKSNYKLYQPVLFRESTKL
;
A
#
# COMPACT_ATOMS: atom_id res chain seq x y z
N MET A 1 23.07 -2.31 -4.39
CA MET A 1 21.69 -1.77 -4.54
C MET A 1 21.71 -0.62 -5.54
N LYS A 2 20.87 -0.66 -6.60
CA LYS A 2 20.75 0.46 -7.55
C LYS A 2 20.21 1.73 -6.87
N SER A 3 20.62 2.91 -7.36
CA SER A 3 20.23 4.20 -6.79
C SER A 3 18.72 4.40 -6.76
N GLN A 4 18.00 3.98 -7.81
CA GLN A 4 16.54 4.14 -7.88
C GLN A 4 15.80 3.43 -6.74
N LEU A 5 16.24 2.22 -6.38
CA LEU A 5 15.65 1.48 -5.26
C LEU A 5 15.90 2.19 -3.94
N ALA A 6 17.13 2.70 -3.75
CA ALA A 6 17.49 3.44 -2.55
C ALA A 6 16.65 4.71 -2.40
N ASP A 7 16.43 5.44 -3.50
CA ASP A 7 15.62 6.66 -3.51
C ASP A 7 14.16 6.39 -3.13
N ILE A 8 13.53 5.36 -3.73
CA ILE A 8 12.14 4.99 -3.40
C ILE A 8 12.05 4.52 -1.95
N LEU A 9 12.99 3.69 -1.50
CA LEU A 9 13.02 3.19 -0.13
C LEU A 9 13.18 4.33 0.88
N GLN A 10 14.02 5.32 0.57
CA GLN A 10 14.19 6.51 1.40
C GLN A 10 12.87 7.28 1.52
N LEU A 11 12.16 7.52 0.42
CA LEU A 11 10.86 8.21 0.44
C LEU A 11 9.80 7.46 1.23
N LEU A 12 9.79 6.12 1.17
CA LEU A 12 8.92 5.28 2.00
C LEU A 12 9.28 5.39 3.49
N ASN A 13 10.56 5.35 3.83
CA ASN A 13 11.02 5.49 5.21
C ASN A 13 10.64 6.85 5.79
N GLU A 14 10.79 7.93 5.01
CA GLU A 14 10.34 9.27 5.39
C GLU A 14 8.83 9.33 5.61
N ALA A 15 8.04 8.64 4.78
CA ALA A 15 6.59 8.54 4.96
C ALA A 15 6.21 7.84 6.28
N LEU A 16 6.97 6.81 6.68
CA LEU A 16 6.77 6.12 7.96
C LEU A 16 7.24 6.97 9.14
N GLU A 17 8.40 7.62 9.02
CA GLU A 17 8.91 8.52 10.06
C GLU A 17 7.93 9.66 10.34
N ALA A 18 7.29 10.21 9.30
CA ALA A 18 6.27 11.25 9.42
C ALA A 18 5.04 10.83 10.25
N ILE A 19 4.83 9.53 10.49
CA ILE A 19 3.77 8.99 11.35
C ILE A 19 4.31 8.35 12.64
N GLY A 20 5.59 8.57 12.94
CA GLY A 20 6.27 8.05 14.13
C GLY A 20 6.62 6.56 14.04
N GLN A 21 6.69 6.00 12.83
CA GLN A 21 6.93 4.58 12.62
C GLN A 21 8.39 4.30 12.23
N PRO A 22 8.98 3.15 12.62
CA PRO A 22 10.31 2.76 12.17
C PRO A 22 10.38 2.63 10.64
N ALA A 23 11.58 2.81 10.09
CA ALA A 23 11.91 2.51 8.69
C ALA A 23 11.48 1.08 8.31
N ILE A 24 11.09 0.85 7.05
CA ILE A 24 10.47 -0.41 6.57
C ILE A 24 11.24 -1.64 7.04
N GLN A 25 12.58 -1.61 6.89
CA GLN A 25 13.45 -2.75 7.16
C GLN A 25 13.53 -3.12 8.66
N ASN A 26 13.24 -2.17 9.53
CA ASN A 26 13.29 -2.33 10.98
C ASN A 26 11.88 -2.35 11.60
N ASN A 27 10.83 -2.23 10.78
CA ASN A 27 9.46 -2.14 11.27
C ASN A 27 8.88 -3.56 11.43
N PRO A 28 8.49 -3.98 12.64
CA PRO A 28 7.98 -5.33 12.89
C PRO A 28 6.65 -5.61 12.20
N ALA A 29 5.93 -4.58 11.73
CA ALA A 29 4.72 -4.74 10.95
C ALA A 29 4.97 -5.27 9.53
N PHE A 30 6.23 -5.30 9.07
CA PHE A 30 6.59 -5.66 7.71
C PHE A 30 7.62 -6.78 7.67
N ILE A 31 7.48 -7.68 6.69
CA ILE A 31 8.43 -8.75 6.42
C ILE A 31 8.93 -8.56 4.99
N GLN A 32 10.26 -8.60 4.81
CA GLN A 32 10.86 -8.65 3.49
C GLN A 32 10.76 -10.08 2.95
N ASN A 33 10.26 -10.24 1.73
CA ASN A 33 10.14 -11.55 1.11
C ASN A 33 11.55 -12.16 0.91
N PRO A 34 11.83 -13.37 1.46
CA PRO A 34 13.16 -13.98 1.41
C PRO A 34 13.69 -14.17 -0.01
N GLY A 35 12.81 -14.42 -0.99
CA GLY A 35 13.18 -14.61 -2.40
C GLY A 35 13.77 -13.36 -3.07
N PHE A 36 13.58 -12.19 -2.46
CA PHE A 36 14.05 -10.89 -2.97
C PHE A 36 15.06 -10.21 -2.04
N SER A 37 15.41 -10.84 -0.92
CA SER A 37 16.27 -10.27 0.13
C SER A 37 17.69 -9.89 -0.34
N ASN A 38 18.19 -10.57 -1.38
CA ASN A 38 19.53 -10.35 -1.96
C ASN A 38 19.50 -9.73 -3.37
N SER A 39 18.37 -9.20 -3.83
CA SER A 39 18.26 -8.62 -5.17
C SER A 39 18.63 -7.14 -5.16
N GLU A 40 19.55 -6.75 -6.05
CA GLU A 40 19.91 -5.35 -6.26
C GLU A 40 18.90 -4.59 -7.13
N TYR A 41 17.94 -5.30 -7.71
CA TYR A 41 17.01 -4.83 -8.73
C TYR A 41 15.57 -4.76 -8.25
N CYS A 42 15.24 -5.53 -7.21
CA CYS A 42 13.88 -5.61 -6.69
C CYS A 42 13.91 -5.89 -5.18
N MET A 43 13.07 -5.20 -4.42
CA MET A 43 12.77 -5.54 -3.03
C MET A 43 11.27 -5.76 -2.91
N ALA A 44 10.88 -6.82 -2.20
CA ALA A 44 9.48 -7.14 -1.99
C ALA A 44 9.21 -7.24 -0.49
N PHE A 45 8.09 -6.70 -0.05
CA PHE A 45 7.67 -6.67 1.35
C PHE A 45 6.19 -7.01 1.46
N GLU A 46 5.79 -7.50 2.63
CA GLU A 46 4.39 -7.81 2.98
C GLU A 46 4.14 -7.52 4.46
N LEU A 47 2.86 -7.47 4.86
CA LEU A 47 2.52 -7.34 6.27
C LEU A 47 2.91 -8.57 7.09
N ALA A 48 3.53 -8.33 8.25
CA ALA A 48 3.84 -9.35 9.22
C ALA A 48 2.57 -9.85 9.91
N GLY A 49 2.36 -11.18 9.89
CA GLY A 49 1.28 -11.81 10.65
C GLY A 49 -0.10 -11.63 10.03
N ALA A 50 -0.55 -12.64 9.27
CA ALA A 50 -1.93 -12.71 8.83
C ALA A 50 -2.83 -13.23 9.97
N GLU A 51 -3.24 -12.36 10.89
CA GLU A 51 -4.35 -12.71 11.79
C GLU A 51 -5.65 -12.93 11.00
N SER A 52 -6.58 -13.67 11.57
CA SER A 52 -7.95 -13.76 11.08
C SER A 52 -8.50 -12.33 10.88
N ASN A 53 -8.91 -12.00 9.65
CA ASN A 53 -9.44 -10.70 9.24
C ASN A 53 -8.42 -9.61 8.85
N SER A 54 -7.13 -9.95 8.73
CA SER A 54 -6.09 -9.05 8.22
C SER A 54 -6.24 -8.76 6.72
N LEU A 55 -5.89 -7.54 6.34
CA LEU A 55 -5.77 -7.14 4.94
C LEU A 55 -4.51 -7.78 4.36
N HIS A 56 -4.62 -8.49 3.24
CA HIS A 56 -3.43 -8.88 2.50
C HIS A 56 -2.89 -7.65 1.76
N LEU A 57 -1.74 -7.15 2.22
CA LEU A 57 -1.03 -6.01 1.64
C LEU A 57 0.44 -6.41 1.44
N ALA A 58 0.89 -6.35 0.19
CA ALA A 58 2.28 -6.52 -0.20
C ALA A 58 2.68 -5.40 -1.16
N TRP A 59 3.98 -5.16 -1.32
CA TRP A 59 4.50 -4.23 -2.30
C TRP A 59 5.88 -4.63 -2.81
N THR A 60 6.18 -4.18 -4.02
CA THR A 60 7.47 -4.40 -4.67
C THR A 60 8.05 -3.05 -5.07
N ILE A 61 9.35 -2.88 -4.86
CA ILE A 61 10.14 -1.74 -5.28
C ILE A 61 11.14 -2.26 -6.31
N SER A 62 11.19 -1.65 -7.48
CA SER A 62 12.14 -1.97 -8.54
C SER A 62 12.82 -0.69 -9.07
N SER A 63 13.69 -0.82 -10.08
CA SER A 63 14.25 0.35 -10.77
C SER A 63 13.20 1.15 -11.53
N ASP A 64 12.07 0.53 -11.84
CA ASP A 64 11.05 1.09 -12.71
C ASP A 64 9.97 1.79 -11.90
N GLY A 65 9.86 1.51 -10.60
CA GLY A 65 8.87 2.10 -9.72
C GLY A 65 8.52 1.25 -8.51
N ILE A 66 7.29 1.42 -8.04
CA ILE A 66 6.74 0.72 -6.90
C ILE A 66 5.29 0.30 -7.17
N SER A 67 4.96 -0.93 -6.80
CA SER A 67 3.63 -1.51 -6.98
C SER A 67 3.14 -2.10 -5.68
N PHE A 68 1.89 -1.83 -5.33
CA PHE A 68 1.19 -2.41 -4.18
C PHE A 68 0.19 -3.48 -4.62
N PHE A 69 -0.01 -4.48 -3.78
CA PHE A 69 -0.88 -5.64 -3.99
C PHE A 69 -1.83 -5.72 -2.80
N ILE A 70 -3.12 -5.42 -3.01
CA ILE A 70 -4.13 -5.28 -1.94
C ILE A 70 -5.29 -6.24 -2.17
N ASP A 71 -5.59 -7.11 -1.20
CA ASP A 71 -6.76 -8.02 -1.17
C ASP A 71 -7.06 -8.73 -2.50
N ARG A 72 -6.00 -9.30 -3.11
CA ARG A 72 -6.01 -10.02 -4.39
C ARG A 72 -6.09 -9.14 -5.65
N ALA A 73 -6.08 -7.82 -5.53
CA ALA A 73 -5.87 -6.94 -6.68
C ALA A 73 -4.46 -7.22 -7.25
N ASN A 74 -4.39 -7.42 -8.57
CA ASN A 74 -3.13 -7.77 -9.22
C ASN A 74 -2.08 -6.70 -8.95
N GLU A 75 -2.39 -5.41 -9.08
CA GLU A 75 -1.45 -4.30 -8.80
C GLU A 75 -2.27 -3.00 -8.59
N ILE A 76 -2.44 -2.53 -7.36
CA ILE A 76 -2.98 -1.19 -7.04
C ILE A 76 -2.51 -0.74 -5.66
N PRO A 77 -2.02 0.51 -5.52
CA PRO A 77 -1.56 1.43 -6.56
C PRO A 77 -0.17 1.10 -7.13
N GLU A 78 0.13 1.59 -8.34
CA GLU A 78 1.44 1.51 -9.01
C GLU A 78 1.92 2.91 -9.39
N TRP A 79 3.20 3.19 -9.21
CA TRP A 79 3.84 4.42 -9.65
C TRP A 79 5.21 4.14 -10.27
N SER A 80 5.49 4.79 -11.40
CA SER A 80 6.83 4.77 -11.99
C SER A 80 7.82 5.55 -11.14
N TYR A 81 9.11 5.18 -11.24
CA TYR A 81 10.20 5.89 -10.57
C TYR A 81 10.17 7.38 -10.89
N GLU A 82 9.95 7.74 -12.16
CA GLU A 82 9.84 9.14 -12.57
C GLU A 82 8.74 9.90 -11.84
N TYR A 83 7.57 9.27 -11.66
CA TYR A 83 6.46 9.90 -10.95
C TYR A 83 6.82 10.09 -9.47
N VAL A 84 7.36 9.06 -8.82
CA VAL A 84 7.73 9.07 -7.40
C VAL A 84 8.71 10.21 -7.11
N ILE A 85 9.72 10.39 -7.96
CA ILE A 85 10.73 11.45 -7.78
C ILE A 85 10.21 12.84 -8.15
N LYS A 86 9.33 12.98 -9.16
CA LYS A 86 8.73 14.27 -9.54
C LYS A 86 7.68 14.75 -8.54
N HIS A 87 7.03 13.82 -7.82
CA HIS A 87 5.90 14.11 -6.93
C HIS A 87 6.03 13.44 -5.54
N PRO A 88 7.14 13.67 -4.81
CA PRO A 88 7.45 12.93 -3.58
C PRO A 88 6.38 13.14 -2.50
N THR A 89 5.92 14.37 -2.30
CA THR A 89 4.89 14.67 -1.29
C THR A 89 3.56 13.98 -1.59
N ALA A 90 3.13 13.95 -2.84
CA ALA A 90 1.88 13.29 -3.23
C ALA A 90 1.99 11.77 -3.04
N PHE A 91 3.13 11.18 -3.44
CA PHE A 91 3.42 9.78 -3.21
C PHE A 91 3.41 9.44 -1.71
N GLN A 92 4.16 10.18 -0.90
CA GLN A 92 4.23 9.98 0.55
C GLN A 92 2.86 10.10 1.23
N GLN A 93 2.03 11.07 0.83
CA GLN A 93 0.66 11.20 1.36
C GLN A 93 -0.20 9.97 1.06
N VAL A 94 -0.09 9.39 -0.14
CA VAL A 94 -0.83 8.17 -0.47
C VAL A 94 -0.28 6.98 0.30
N VAL A 95 1.03 6.84 0.44
CA VAL A 95 1.67 5.78 1.25
C VAL A 95 1.22 5.87 2.71
N ILE A 96 1.25 7.06 3.31
CA ILE A 96 0.74 7.28 4.67
C ILE A 96 -0.72 6.88 4.75
N ALA A 97 -1.55 7.30 3.78
CA ALA A 97 -2.96 6.95 3.77
C ALA A 97 -3.17 5.43 3.67
N LEU A 98 -2.39 4.72 2.85
CA LEU A 98 -2.48 3.25 2.71
C LEU A 98 -2.22 2.54 4.04
N PHE A 99 -1.28 3.03 4.85
CA PHE A 99 -0.96 2.37 6.12
C PHE A 99 -1.84 2.82 7.29
N THR A 100 -2.33 4.06 7.30
CA THR A 100 -3.03 4.64 8.45
C THR A 100 -4.55 4.77 8.30
N SER A 101 -5.09 4.54 7.10
CA SER A 101 -6.53 4.64 6.85
C SER A 101 -7.26 3.34 7.15
N TRP A 102 -8.54 3.46 7.48
CA TRP A 102 -9.48 2.35 7.34
C TRP A 102 -9.68 2.04 5.86
N ILE A 103 -9.62 0.75 5.49
CA ILE A 103 -9.66 0.34 4.09
C ILE A 103 -10.94 -0.43 3.84
N LEU A 104 -11.85 0.15 3.05
CA LEU A 104 -13.02 -0.56 2.56
C LEU A 104 -12.73 -1.14 1.19
N ILE A 105 -12.88 -2.44 1.05
CA ILE A 105 -12.73 -3.14 -0.22
C ILE A 105 -14.09 -3.66 -0.63
N GLU A 106 -14.52 -3.24 -1.82
CA GLU A 106 -15.79 -3.60 -2.42
C GLU A 106 -15.53 -4.40 -3.70
N HIS A 107 -16.01 -5.64 -3.75
CA HIS A 107 -15.99 -6.49 -4.93
C HIS A 107 -17.38 -6.53 -5.55
N LYS A 108 -17.48 -6.09 -6.80
CA LYS A 108 -18.68 -6.21 -7.61
C LYS A 108 -18.33 -6.90 -8.92
N GLY A 109 -18.37 -8.22 -8.86
CA GLY A 109 -17.93 -9.08 -9.94
C GLY A 109 -16.45 -8.92 -10.26
N ARG A 110 -16.15 -8.45 -11.48
CA ARG A 110 -14.75 -8.24 -11.89
C ARG A 110 -14.18 -6.88 -11.47
N ARG A 111 -15.03 -6.04 -10.88
CA ARG A 111 -14.63 -4.73 -10.37
C ARG A 111 -14.27 -4.84 -8.89
N THR A 112 -13.12 -4.28 -8.53
CA THR A 112 -12.71 -4.06 -7.14
C THR A 112 -12.58 -2.56 -6.92
N ILE A 113 -13.19 -2.03 -5.86
CA ILE A 113 -13.03 -0.66 -5.42
C ILE A 113 -12.38 -0.67 -4.05
N ILE A 114 -11.28 0.06 -3.90
CA ILE A 114 -10.58 0.24 -2.63
C ILE A 114 -10.78 1.69 -2.22
N ARG A 115 -11.38 1.92 -1.06
CA ARG A 115 -11.59 3.27 -0.49
C ARG A 115 -10.80 3.38 0.80
N LEU A 116 -10.05 4.45 0.93
CA LEU A 116 -9.31 4.78 2.14
C LEU A 116 -10.09 5.84 2.91
N PHE A 117 -10.30 5.62 4.21
CA PHE A 117 -10.97 6.55 5.10
C PHE A 117 -10.02 6.97 6.23
N GLY A 118 -9.86 8.28 6.41
CA GLY A 118 -9.09 8.83 7.52
C GLY A 118 -9.77 8.59 8.86
N GLU A 119 -9.10 8.97 9.94
CA GLU A 119 -9.64 8.88 11.31
C GLU A 119 -10.93 9.69 11.50
N ASP A 120 -11.12 10.78 10.73
CA ASP A 120 -12.33 11.59 10.72
C ASP A 120 -13.50 10.95 9.94
N GLY A 121 -13.30 9.74 9.41
CA GLY A 121 -14.28 8.99 8.62
C GLY A 121 -14.47 9.52 7.20
N LYS A 122 -13.71 10.53 6.76
CA LYS A 122 -13.80 11.02 5.38
C LYS A 122 -12.97 10.16 4.45
N GLN A 123 -13.50 9.94 3.25
CA GLN A 123 -12.76 9.25 2.20
C GLN A 123 -11.60 10.14 1.73
N SER A 124 -10.37 9.66 1.92
CA SER A 124 -9.15 10.35 1.47
C SER A 124 -8.79 9.96 0.04
N ASN A 125 -8.91 8.68 -0.30
CA ASN A 125 -8.54 8.14 -1.61
C ASN A 125 -9.50 7.04 -2.06
N GLN A 126 -9.57 6.83 -3.38
CA GLN A 126 -10.26 5.71 -3.98
C GLN A 126 -9.47 5.17 -5.17
N PHE A 127 -9.30 3.86 -5.20
CA PHE A 127 -8.79 3.14 -6.36
C PHE A 127 -9.89 2.24 -6.92
N SER A 128 -9.93 2.09 -8.24
CA SER A 128 -10.89 1.23 -8.92
C SER A 128 -10.17 0.38 -9.94
N TYR A 129 -10.35 -0.93 -9.84
CA TYR A 129 -9.84 -1.92 -10.77
C TYR A 129 -10.97 -2.64 -11.46
N THR A 130 -10.77 -3.04 -12.71
CA THR A 130 -11.68 -3.98 -13.40
C THR A 130 -10.85 -4.99 -14.17
N GLN A 131 -11.00 -6.28 -13.86
CA GLN A 131 -10.35 -7.35 -14.60
C GLN A 131 -11.16 -7.71 -15.86
N GLY A 132 -10.61 -7.43 -17.04
CA GLY A 132 -11.19 -7.82 -18.33
C GLY A 132 -12.51 -7.13 -18.68
N ILE A 133 -13.21 -7.67 -19.69
CA ILE A 133 -14.46 -7.11 -20.22
C ILE A 133 -15.63 -7.97 -19.75
N GLY A 134 -16.56 -7.40 -18.97
CA GLY A 134 -17.74 -8.11 -18.47
C GLY A 134 -18.80 -7.18 -17.87
N LEU A 135 -20.07 -7.57 -18.02
CA LEU A 135 -21.21 -6.83 -17.48
C LEU A 135 -21.35 -7.08 -15.97
N ASN A 136 -20.96 -6.11 -15.15
CA ASN A 136 -21.08 -6.18 -13.69
C ASN A 136 -22.49 -5.86 -13.15
N PHE A 137 -23.48 -5.68 -14.03
CA PHE A 137 -24.81 -5.14 -13.67
C PHE A 137 -25.66 -6.07 -12.79
N LEU A 138 -25.46 -7.39 -12.87
CA LEU A 138 -26.25 -8.39 -12.13
C LEU A 138 -25.51 -9.00 -10.93
N GLN A 139 -24.27 -8.55 -10.67
CA GLN A 139 -23.44 -9.18 -9.64
C GLN A 139 -23.65 -8.50 -8.28
N LYS A 140 -23.82 -9.33 -7.23
CA LYS A 140 -23.91 -8.86 -5.86
C LYS A 140 -22.59 -8.21 -5.45
N SER A 141 -22.69 -7.08 -4.75
CA SER A 141 -21.55 -6.42 -4.14
C SER A 141 -21.26 -7.10 -2.80
N ASN A 142 -20.01 -7.46 -2.58
CA ASN A 142 -19.50 -7.89 -1.28
C ASN A 142 -18.48 -6.85 -0.83
N TYR A 143 -18.56 -6.43 0.43
CA TYR A 143 -17.62 -5.47 0.97
C TYR A 143 -17.02 -5.97 2.28
N LYS A 144 -15.80 -5.51 2.55
CA LYS A 144 -15.11 -5.78 3.79
C LYS A 144 -14.32 -4.55 4.22
N LEU A 145 -14.47 -4.18 5.48
CA LEU A 145 -13.76 -3.07 6.09
C LEU A 145 -12.59 -3.62 6.91
N TYR A 146 -11.41 -3.10 6.63
CA TYR A 146 -10.17 -3.42 7.32
C TYR A 146 -9.73 -2.25 8.18
N GLN A 147 -9.16 -2.56 9.33
CA GLN A 147 -8.55 -1.58 10.23
C GLN A 147 -7.24 -1.03 9.64
N PRO A 148 -6.80 0.16 10.09
CA PRO A 148 -5.46 0.66 9.79
C PRO A 148 -4.39 -0.37 10.11
N VAL A 149 -3.36 -0.43 9.26
CA VAL A 149 -2.20 -1.31 9.47
C VAL A 149 -1.30 -0.73 10.55
N LEU A 150 -1.07 0.57 10.48
CA LEU A 150 -0.25 1.34 11.40
C LEU A 150 -1.08 2.44 12.03
N PHE A 151 -0.75 2.76 13.28
CA PHE A 151 -1.31 3.90 13.99
C PHE A 151 -0.28 5.01 14.04
N ARG A 152 -0.74 6.26 13.92
CA ARG A 152 0.12 7.42 14.15
C ARG A 152 0.49 7.43 15.62
N GLU A 153 1.78 7.43 15.93
CA GLU A 153 2.18 7.65 17.32
C GLU A 153 1.73 9.06 17.69
N SER A 154 0.94 9.17 18.75
CA SER A 154 0.59 10.48 19.30
C SER A 154 1.89 11.14 19.75
N THR A 155 2.32 12.18 19.04
CA THR A 155 3.44 13.00 19.48
C THR A 155 3.08 13.47 20.89
N LYS A 156 3.77 12.95 21.91
CA LYS A 156 3.67 13.50 23.26
C LYS A 156 4.22 14.93 23.15
N LEU A 157 3.31 15.90 23.06
CA LEU A 157 3.60 17.31 23.27
C LEU A 157 4.14 17.51 24.68
#